data_AF-A0A2I0CYV1-F1
#
_entry.id   AF-A0A2I0CYV1-F1
#
_cell.length_a   1.000
_cell.length_b   1.000
_cell.length_c   1.000
_cell.angle_alpha   90.00
_cell.angle_beta   90.00
_cell.angle_gamma   90.00
#
_symmetry.space_group_name_H-M   'P 1'
#
loop_
_entity.id
_entity.type
_entity.pdbx_description
1 polymer ?
#
loop_
_entity_poly.entity_id
_entity_poly.type
_entity_poly.pdbx_seq_one_letter_code
_entity_poly.pdbx_strand_id
1 'polypeptide(L)'
;MELPASMNYPDITGTWKSSGEAGWNLNTTIQDVTVGENTWVFASQQGPVVKGFKLFRQPYGPDVNQTVLGIFDPDGKSLTIIDQPGGWAKATFTGPDTMFVVLTYASGKDTGGNSFALTMMLHRVKGTV
;
A
#
# COMPACT_ATOMS: atom_id res chain seq x y z
N MET A 1 -9.06 -26.53 21.25
CA MET A 1 -8.24 -25.72 20.34
C MET A 1 -8.22 -24.33 20.93
N GLU A 2 -7.20 -23.99 21.70
CA GLU A 2 -7.07 -22.63 22.24
C GLU A 2 -6.68 -21.70 21.09
N LEU A 3 -7.46 -20.62 20.92
CA LEU A 3 -7.05 -19.51 20.06
C LEU A 3 -5.73 -18.97 20.64
N PRO A 4 -4.69 -18.72 19.81
CA PRO A 4 -3.46 -18.14 20.32
C PRO A 4 -3.79 -16.82 21.04
N ALA A 5 -3.04 -16.53 22.11
CA ALA A 5 -3.14 -15.31 22.90
C ALA A 5 -3.38 -14.09 22.02
N SER A 6 -4.23 -13.16 22.46
CA SER A 6 -4.62 -11.94 21.73
C SER A 6 -3.42 -11.34 21.01
N MET A 7 -3.32 -11.62 19.72
CA MET A 7 -2.20 -11.18 18.91
C MET A 7 -2.33 -9.67 18.77
N ASN A 8 -1.39 -8.94 19.39
CA ASN A 8 -1.35 -7.49 19.29
C ASN A 8 -0.69 -7.13 17.95
N TYR A 9 -1.52 -7.01 16.92
CA TYR A 9 -1.10 -6.40 15.65
C TYR A 9 -0.68 -4.95 15.92
N PRO A 10 0.42 -4.46 15.31
CA PRO A 10 0.80 -3.07 15.45
C PRO A 10 -0.32 -2.16 14.94
N ASP A 11 -0.59 -1.07 15.65
CA ASP A 11 -1.55 -0.07 15.17
C ASP A 11 -0.92 0.72 14.02
N ILE A 12 -1.51 0.61 12.83
CA ILE A 12 -1.03 1.30 11.63
C ILE A 12 -1.96 2.42 11.18
N THR A 13 -2.98 2.73 11.98
CA THR A 13 -3.90 3.82 11.67
C THR A 13 -3.17 5.17 11.52
N GLY A 14 -3.71 6.01 10.65
CA GLY A 14 -3.16 7.32 10.33
C GLY A 14 -2.60 7.42 8.91
N THR A 15 -1.85 8.50 8.68
CA THR A 15 -1.34 8.89 7.36
C THR A 15 0.09 8.43 7.17
N TRP A 16 0.37 7.89 6.00
CA TRP A 16 1.67 7.39 5.56
C TRP A 16 2.02 7.98 4.20
N LYS A 17 3.23 8.51 4.06
CA LYS A 17 3.73 9.08 2.80
C LYS A 17 4.83 8.22 2.22
N SER A 18 4.79 8.04 0.91
CA SER A 18 5.81 7.29 0.19
C SER A 18 7.10 8.10 -0.01
N SER A 19 8.19 7.36 -0.17
CA SER A 19 9.45 7.82 -0.72
C SER A 19 10.18 6.66 -1.39
N GLY A 20 11.18 6.96 -2.23
CA GLY A 20 12.00 5.95 -2.88
C GLY A 20 11.21 5.07 -3.86
N GLU A 21 10.25 5.66 -4.55
CA GLU A 21 9.38 4.97 -5.49
C GLU A 21 10.14 4.53 -6.74
N ALA A 22 9.88 3.29 -7.17
CA ALA A 22 10.34 2.78 -8.47
C ALA A 22 9.21 1.95 -9.08
N GLY A 23 8.90 2.18 -10.35
CA GLY A 23 7.76 1.55 -11.01
C GLY A 23 8.10 1.04 -12.40
N TRP A 24 7.37 0.00 -12.81
CA TRP A 24 7.58 -0.70 -14.07
C TRP A 24 6.26 -1.08 -14.73
N ASN A 25 6.19 -0.88 -16.05
CA ASN A 25 5.22 -1.61 -16.87
C ASN A 25 5.78 -3.01 -17.15
N LEU A 26 4.92 -4.03 -16.98
CA LEU A 26 5.23 -5.45 -17.08
C LEU A 26 4.50 -6.11 -18.27
N ASN A 27 4.45 -5.42 -19.41
CA ASN A 27 3.73 -5.91 -20.60
C ASN A 27 4.55 -7.02 -21.31
N THR A 28 4.90 -6.84 -22.58
CA THR A 28 5.80 -7.75 -23.30
C THR A 28 7.26 -7.60 -22.90
N THR A 29 7.63 -6.42 -22.37
CA THR A 29 8.95 -6.08 -21.86
C THR A 29 8.80 -5.29 -20.55
N ILE A 30 9.84 -5.31 -19.72
CA ILE A 30 9.91 -4.48 -18.51
C ILE A 30 10.37 -3.08 -18.94
N GLN A 31 9.58 -2.06 -18.58
CA GLN A 31 9.88 -0.66 -18.88
C GLN A 31 9.77 0.17 -17.61
N ASP A 32 10.82 0.92 -17.28
CA ASP A 32 10.78 1.87 -16.17
C ASP A 32 9.74 2.96 -16.42
N VAL A 33 9.07 3.40 -15.36
CA VAL A 33 8.14 4.53 -15.41
C VAL A 33 8.46 5.54 -14.33
N THR A 34 8.15 6.81 -14.60
CA THR A 34 8.11 7.82 -13.55
C THR A 34 6.88 7.61 -12.70
N VAL A 35 7.09 7.44 -11.40
CA VAL A 35 6.02 7.25 -10.42
C VAL A 35 5.75 8.58 -9.73
N GLY A 36 4.47 8.88 -9.51
CA GLY A 36 4.06 10.02 -8.70
C GLY A 36 4.10 9.75 -7.20
N GLU A 37 3.58 10.69 -6.43
CA GLU A 37 3.56 10.58 -4.96
C GLU A 37 2.38 9.70 -4.49
N ASN A 38 2.62 8.83 -3.51
CA ASN A 38 1.59 8.03 -2.88
C ASN A 38 1.40 8.44 -1.41
N THR A 39 0.17 8.75 -1.04
CA THR A 39 -0.22 8.92 0.36
C THR A 39 -1.24 7.86 0.72
N TRP A 40 -0.97 7.10 1.77
CA TRP A 40 -1.84 6.05 2.27
C TRP A 40 -2.44 6.47 3.61
N VAL A 41 -3.76 6.36 3.74
CA VAL A 41 -4.48 6.70 4.97
C VAL A 41 -5.20 5.45 5.45
N PHE A 42 -4.70 4.85 6.52
CA PHE A 42 -5.36 3.74 7.20
C PHE A 42 -6.33 4.31 8.24
N ALA A 43 -7.60 4.37 7.89
CA ALA A 43 -8.64 5.06 8.66
C ALA A 43 -9.15 4.25 9.86
N SER A 44 -9.10 2.92 9.80
CA SER A 44 -9.54 2.06 10.90
C SER A 44 -8.82 0.72 10.91
N GLN A 45 -8.68 0.14 12.10
CA GLN A 45 -8.10 -1.17 12.32
C GLN A 45 -8.95 -1.95 13.33
N GLN A 46 -9.29 -3.20 12.99
CA GLN A 46 -10.02 -4.14 13.83
C GLN A 46 -9.28 -5.48 13.81
N GLY A 47 -8.47 -5.72 14.85
CA GLY A 47 -7.56 -6.87 14.90
C GLY A 47 -6.63 -6.88 13.68
N PRO A 48 -6.60 -7.95 12.87
CA PRO A 48 -5.73 -8.04 11.69
C PRO A 48 -6.23 -7.22 10.49
N VAL A 49 -7.45 -6.70 10.52
CA VAL A 49 -8.07 -6.05 9.36
C VAL A 49 -7.92 -4.54 9.45
N VAL A 50 -7.40 -3.93 8.40
CA VAL A 50 -7.21 -2.48 8.27
C VAL A 50 -7.96 -1.97 7.05
N LYS A 51 -8.64 -0.84 7.17
CA LYS A 51 -9.36 -0.19 6.07
C LYS A 51 -8.88 1.23 5.89
N GLY A 52 -8.83 1.68 4.65
CA GLY A 52 -8.32 3.00 4.34
C GLY A 52 -8.52 3.41 2.90
N PHE A 53 -7.71 4.37 2.49
CA PHE A 53 -7.61 4.77 1.09
C PHE A 53 -6.18 5.22 0.76
N LYS A 54 -5.88 5.22 -0.54
CA LYS A 54 -4.64 5.70 -1.12
C LYS A 54 -4.97 6.88 -2.02
N LEU A 55 -4.27 7.99 -1.81
CA LEU A 55 -4.23 9.14 -2.70
C LEU A 55 -2.97 9.04 -3.54
N PHE A 56 -3.13 8.87 -4.86
CA PHE A 56 -2.04 8.84 -5.81
C PHE A 56 -2.03 10.14 -6.62
N ARG A 57 -0.97 10.93 -6.46
CA ARG A 57 -0.74 12.14 -7.25
C ARG A 57 0.06 11.77 -8.48
N GLN A 58 -0.61 11.71 -9.62
CA GLN A 58 0.04 11.32 -10.87
C GLN A 58 1.05 12.40 -11.31
N PRO A 59 2.19 12.03 -11.92
CA PRO A 59 3.15 13.02 -12.42
C PRO A 59 2.55 13.99 -13.44
N TYR A 60 1.59 13.52 -14.25
CA TYR A 60 1.00 14.27 -15.38
C TYR A 60 -0.51 14.07 -15.49
N GLY A 61 -1.22 13.86 -14.38
CA GLY A 61 -2.64 13.52 -14.38
C GLY A 61 -3.38 13.94 -13.11
N PRO A 62 -4.69 13.69 -13.04
CA PRO A 62 -5.47 14.01 -11.84
C PRO A 62 -5.08 13.12 -10.66
N ASP A 63 -5.28 13.63 -9.45
CA ASP A 63 -5.17 12.82 -8.24
C ASP A 63 -6.22 11.69 -8.27
N VAL A 64 -5.79 10.48 -7.92
CA VAL A 64 -6.65 9.29 -7.87
C VAL A 64 -6.81 8.86 -6.42
N ASN A 65 -8.05 8.62 -6.00
CA ASN A 65 -8.36 8.06 -4.70
C ASN A 65 -8.84 6.61 -4.84
N GLN A 66 -8.19 5.70 -4.12
CA GLN A 66 -8.43 4.26 -4.21
C GLN A 66 -8.64 3.69 -2.81
N THR A 67 -9.76 3.00 -2.59
CA THR A 67 -9.99 2.35 -1.29
C THR A 67 -9.05 1.16 -1.11
N VAL A 68 -8.63 0.90 0.12
CA VAL A 68 -7.73 -0.21 0.45
C VAL A 68 -8.26 -1.05 1.61
N LEU A 69 -8.04 -2.35 1.52
CA LEU A 69 -8.25 -3.33 2.60
C LEU A 69 -6.92 -4.05 2.85
N GLY A 70 -6.38 -3.89 4.06
CA GLY A 70 -5.21 -4.60 4.54
C GLY A 70 -5.58 -5.74 5.48
N ILE A 71 -4.86 -6.86 5.40
CA ILE A 71 -4.97 -8.00 6.30
C ILE A 71 -3.57 -8.36 6.77
N PHE A 72 -3.32 -8.23 8.07
CA PHE A 72 -2.06 -8.64 8.68
C PHE A 72 -1.85 -10.15 8.56
N ASP A 73 -0.60 -10.52 8.32
CA ASP A 73 -0.16 -11.89 8.48
C ASP A 73 -0.18 -12.29 9.98
N PRO A 74 -0.27 -13.59 10.30
CA PRO A 74 -0.29 -14.08 11.68
C PRO A 74 0.97 -13.78 12.50
N ASP A 75 2.01 -13.16 11.96
CA ASP A 75 3.17 -12.73 12.73
C ASP A 75 3.16 -11.22 13.05
N GLY A 76 2.20 -10.47 12.50
CA GLY A 76 2.08 -9.02 12.64
C GLY A 76 3.20 -8.21 11.97
N LYS A 77 4.12 -8.85 11.22
CA LYS A 77 5.29 -8.19 10.59
C LYS A 77 5.05 -7.76 9.15
N SER A 78 3.95 -8.21 8.57
CA SER A 78 3.55 -7.80 7.24
C SER A 78 2.03 -7.81 7.10
N LEU A 79 1.54 -7.18 6.04
CA LEU A 79 0.15 -7.24 5.65
C LEU A 79 0.01 -7.36 4.14
N THR A 80 -0.99 -8.12 3.72
CA THR A 80 -1.44 -8.18 2.34
C THR A 80 -2.53 -7.14 2.15
N ILE A 81 -2.47 -6.38 1.07
CA ILE A 81 -3.36 -5.26 0.79
C ILE A 81 -4.01 -5.48 -0.57
N ILE A 82 -5.31 -5.26 -0.62
CA ILE A 82 -6.08 -5.17 -1.86
C ILE A 82 -6.50 -3.71 -2.01
N ASP A 83 -6.21 -3.11 -3.16
CA ASP A 83 -6.71 -1.78 -3.51
C ASP A 83 -7.66 -1.82 -4.71
N GLN A 84 -8.63 -0.92 -4.72
CA GLN A 84 -9.50 -0.75 -5.88
C GLN A 84 -8.78 0.07 -6.96
N PRO A 85 -8.87 -0.31 -8.26
CA PRO A 85 -9.83 -1.25 -8.84
C PRO A 85 -9.37 -2.72 -8.93
N GLY A 86 -8.23 -3.10 -8.37
CA GLY A 86 -7.77 -4.50 -8.38
C GLY A 86 -6.27 -4.71 -8.13
N GLY A 87 -5.60 -3.76 -7.48
CA GLY A 87 -4.20 -3.89 -7.15
C GLY A 87 -3.97 -4.78 -5.92
N TRP A 88 -2.85 -5.47 -5.92
CA TRP A 88 -2.40 -6.32 -4.82
C TRP A 88 -1.06 -5.82 -4.32
N ALA A 89 -0.94 -5.60 -3.01
CA ALA A 89 0.32 -5.24 -2.40
C ALA A 89 0.69 -6.13 -1.23
N LYS A 90 2.01 -6.30 -1.03
CA LYS A 90 2.58 -6.81 0.21
C LYS A 90 3.35 -5.68 0.88
N ALA A 91 2.97 -5.35 2.11
CA ALA A 91 3.67 -4.37 2.94
C ALA A 91 4.38 -5.11 4.08
N THR A 92 5.66 -4.79 4.29
CA THR A 92 6.49 -5.38 5.36
C THR A 92 7.03 -4.28 6.25
N PHE A 93 6.87 -4.41 7.57
CA PHE A 93 7.43 -3.43 8.50
C PHE A 93 8.95 -3.55 8.52
N THR A 94 9.62 -2.44 8.26
CA THR A 94 11.06 -2.29 8.42
C THR A 94 11.39 -1.48 9.68
N GLY A 95 10.39 -0.83 10.27
CA GLY A 95 10.41 -0.22 11.59
C GLY A 95 9.00 0.14 12.07
N PRO A 96 8.85 0.70 13.29
CA PRO A 96 7.53 1.02 13.87
C PRO A 96 6.70 2.00 13.02
N ASP A 97 7.38 2.88 12.30
CA ASP A 97 6.80 3.95 11.48
C ASP A 97 7.26 3.87 10.03
N THR A 98 7.69 2.69 9.58
CA THR A 98 8.16 2.49 8.22
C THR A 98 7.81 1.11 7.69
N MET A 99 7.25 1.07 6.48
CA MET A 99 6.95 -0.17 5.78
C MET A 99 7.47 -0.11 4.33
N PHE A 100 8.06 -1.20 3.86
CA PHE A 100 8.37 -1.40 2.45
C PHE A 100 7.16 -2.06 1.78
N VAL A 101 6.72 -1.52 0.65
CA VAL A 101 5.54 -1.98 -0.07
C VAL A 101 5.92 -2.36 -1.49
N VAL A 102 5.47 -3.54 -1.91
CA VAL A 102 5.44 -3.97 -3.31
C VAL A 102 3.99 -4.04 -3.73
N LEU A 103 3.58 -3.19 -4.68
CA LEU A 103 2.23 -3.10 -5.24
C LEU A 103 2.25 -3.54 -6.70
N THR A 104 1.24 -4.30 -7.11
CA THR A 104 1.10 -4.80 -8.48
C THR A 104 -0.33 -4.62 -8.99
N TYR A 105 -0.46 -4.38 -10.29
CA TYR A 105 -1.72 -4.42 -11.03
C TYR A 105 -1.60 -5.38 -12.21
N ALA A 106 -2.56 -6.27 -12.38
CA ALA A 106 -2.59 -7.16 -13.54
C ALA A 106 -2.90 -6.41 -14.83
N SER A 107 -3.89 -5.50 -14.81
CA SER A 107 -4.21 -4.52 -15.84
C SER A 107 -5.42 -3.69 -15.38
N GLY A 108 -5.72 -2.57 -16.02
CA GLY A 108 -6.94 -1.81 -15.73
C GLY A 108 -6.95 -0.42 -16.34
N LYS A 109 -8.10 0.26 -16.23
CA LYS A 109 -8.24 1.67 -16.67
C LYS A 109 -7.21 2.57 -15.98
N ASP A 110 -7.01 2.35 -14.68
CA ASP A 110 -6.14 3.17 -13.84
C ASP A 110 -4.65 2.95 -14.13
N THR A 111 -4.29 1.85 -14.82
CA THR A 111 -2.94 1.60 -15.32
C THR A 111 -2.80 1.87 -16.82
N GLY A 112 -3.81 2.49 -17.46
CA GLY A 112 -3.82 2.71 -18.91
C GLY A 112 -3.80 1.40 -19.71
N GLY A 113 -4.28 0.30 -19.14
CA GLY A 113 -4.25 -1.04 -19.73
C GLY A 113 -2.97 -1.83 -19.47
N ASN A 114 -1.96 -1.26 -18.81
CA ASN A 114 -0.68 -1.93 -18.56
C ASN A 114 -0.75 -2.86 -17.34
N SER A 115 -0.01 -3.97 -17.39
CA SER A 115 0.41 -4.66 -16.17
C SER A 115 1.48 -3.81 -15.49
N PHE A 116 1.43 -3.66 -14.17
CA PHE A 116 2.24 -2.67 -13.45
C PHE A 116 2.80 -3.24 -12.15
N ALA A 117 4.03 -2.87 -11.80
CA ALA A 117 4.61 -3.07 -10.48
C ALA A 117 5.24 -1.80 -9.94
N LEU A 118 5.20 -1.64 -8.62
CA LEU A 118 5.69 -0.48 -7.90
C LEU A 118 6.28 -0.90 -6.55
N THR A 119 7.48 -0.42 -6.25
CA THR A 119 8.06 -0.49 -4.91
C THR A 119 8.09 0.88 -4.28
N MET A 120 7.85 0.97 -2.96
CA MET A 120 7.96 2.23 -2.22
C MET A 120 8.28 1.97 -0.74
N MET A 121 8.88 2.96 -0.08
CA MET A 121 8.95 3.04 1.37
C MET A 121 7.84 3.97 1.87
N LEU A 122 6.93 3.49 2.69
CA LEU A 122 5.94 4.33 3.37
C LEU A 122 6.43 4.70 4.77
N HIS A 123 6.35 5.99 5.10
CA HIS A 123 6.70 6.53 6.40
C HIS A 123 5.48 7.14 7.07
N ARG A 124 5.25 6.80 8.35
CA ARG A 124 4.15 7.39 9.11
C ARG A 124 4.41 8.88 9.33
N VAL A 125 3.40 9.69 9.05
CA VAL A 125 3.43 11.13 9.35
C VAL A 125 3.20 11.33 10.85
N LYS A 126 4.15 11.99 11.53
CA LYS A 126 4.06 12.35 12.95
C LYS A 126 3.74 13.84 13.08
N GLY A 127 2.67 14.19 13.79
CA GLY A 127 2.23 15.58 14.02
C GLY A 127 0.75 15.79 13.67
N THR A 128 0.10 16.71 14.38
CA THR A 128 -1.35 16.96 14.36
C THR A 128 -1.85 17.53 13.03
N VAL A 129 -3.04 17.06 12.63
CA VAL A 129 -4.00 17.85 11.85
C VAL A 129 -4.47 19.02 12.71
#